data_AF-A0A7W8IP56-F1
#
_entry.id   AF-A0A7W8IP56-F1
#
_cell.length_a   1.000
_cell.length_b   1.000
_cell.length_c   1.000
_cell.angle_alpha   90.00
_cell.angle_beta   90.00
_cell.angle_gamma   90.00
#
_symmetry.space_group_name_H-M   'P 1'
#
loop_
_entity.id
_entity.type
_entity.pdbx_description
1 polymer ?
#
loop_
_entity_poly.entity_id
_entity_poly.type
_entity_poly.pdbx_seq_one_letter_code
_entity_poly.pdbx_strand_id
1 'polypeptide(L)'
;MNRLAHHQGIHKFLTMLGWALYFSKPVMKHLVHLVDAMITKGFSGTLTDLHHGSFHPNHRTTLSHFFTKSPWDEEILLRKLQHWVLHRVECSAKRENQPIFVSIDDTICQKTKPSSRATHAIQGCDWHYSHANKKSVWDILSFGSWFIR
;
A
#
# COMPACT_ATOMS: atom_id res chain seq x y z
N MET A 1 -0.68 27.25 5.23
CA MET A 1 -0.25 25.85 5.08
C MET A 1 -0.98 25.29 3.85
N ASN A 2 -0.29 25.23 2.70
CA ASN A 2 -0.93 25.06 1.39
C ASN A 2 -1.57 23.68 1.26
N ARG A 3 -2.88 23.61 1.49
CA ARG A 3 -3.70 22.42 1.32
C ARG A 3 -4.07 22.37 -0.16
N LEU A 4 -3.35 21.56 -0.94
CA LEU A 4 -3.66 21.39 -2.36
C LEU A 4 -5.08 20.82 -2.50
N ALA A 5 -5.83 21.23 -3.52
CA ALA A 5 -7.25 20.89 -3.67
C ALA A 5 -7.48 19.36 -3.69
N HIS A 6 -6.55 18.60 -4.27
CA HIS A 6 -6.60 17.15 -4.35
C HIS A 6 -6.36 16.43 -3.01
N HIS A 7 -5.64 17.04 -2.06
CA HIS A 7 -5.51 16.49 -0.69
C HIS A 7 -6.87 16.41 0.01
N GLN A 8 -7.77 17.34 -0.29
CA GLN A 8 -9.12 17.32 0.28
C GLN A 8 -9.93 16.13 -0.24
N GLY A 9 -9.79 15.80 -1.53
CA GLY A 9 -10.42 14.64 -2.15
C GLY A 9 -9.95 13.33 -1.53
N ILE A 10 -8.63 13.15 -1.42
CA ILE A 10 -8.02 11.96 -0.80
C ILE A 10 -8.46 11.86 0.67
N HIS A 11 -8.34 12.95 1.44
CA HIS A 11 -8.74 12.95 2.84
C HIS A 11 -10.23 12.61 3.02
N LYS A 12 -11.12 13.17 2.18
CA LYS A 12 -12.56 12.87 2.21
C LYS A 12 -12.81 11.39 1.90
N PHE A 13 -12.11 10.83 0.92
CA PHE A 13 -12.19 9.42 0.59
C PHE A 13 -11.75 8.53 1.76
N LEU A 14 -10.59 8.81 2.37
CA LEU A 14 -10.12 8.03 3.53
C LEU A 14 -11.07 8.14 4.73
N THR A 15 -11.62 9.32 4.99
CA THR A 15 -12.63 9.51 6.05
C THR A 15 -13.92 8.72 5.75
N MET A 16 -14.36 8.68 4.49
CA MET A 16 -15.51 7.87 4.07
C MET A 16 -15.28 6.37 4.29
N LEU A 17 -14.05 5.88 4.17
CA LEU A 17 -13.69 4.49 4.54
C LEU A 17 -13.75 4.22 6.06
N GLY A 18 -14.06 5.24 6.88
CA GLY A 18 -14.13 5.16 8.33
C GLY A 18 -12.76 5.17 9.01
N TRP A 19 -11.68 5.46 8.27
CA TRP A 19 -10.31 5.40 8.78
C TRP A 19 -10.01 6.43 9.87
N ALA A 20 -10.76 7.53 9.90
CA ALA A 20 -10.66 8.55 10.96
C ALA A 20 -11.01 8.03 12.36
N LEU A 21 -11.67 6.86 12.48
CA LEU A 21 -11.98 6.23 13.76
C LEU A 21 -10.83 5.36 14.30
N TYR A 22 -9.90 4.94 13.43
CA TYR A 22 -8.84 3.98 13.76
C TYR A 22 -7.45 4.61 13.73
N PHE A 23 -7.27 5.68 12.96
CA PHE A 23 -5.99 6.34 12.80
C PHE A 23 -5.98 7.75 13.37
N SER A 24 -4.87 8.09 14.02
CA SER A 24 -4.64 9.44 14.54
C SER A 24 -4.50 10.46 13.41
N LYS A 25 -4.72 11.74 13.72
CA LYS A 25 -4.57 12.84 12.74
C LYS A 25 -3.17 12.86 12.07
N PRO A 26 -2.05 12.61 12.78
CA PRO A 26 -0.74 12.49 12.14
C PRO A 26 -0.65 11.33 11.14
N VAL A 27 -1.19 10.16 11.47
CA VAL A 27 -1.21 8.98 10.56
C VAL A 27 -2.02 9.31 9.31
N MET A 28 -3.22 9.86 9.47
CA MET A 28 -4.07 10.27 8.36
C MET A 28 -3.38 11.29 7.44
N LYS A 29 -2.66 12.25 8.04
CA LYS A 29 -1.87 13.23 7.27
C LYS A 29 -0.78 12.54 6.44
N HIS A 30 -0.03 11.61 7.03
CA HIS A 30 0.98 10.85 6.30
C HIS A 30 0.38 10.04 5.15
N LEU A 31 -0.75 9.35 5.39
CA LEU A 31 -1.45 8.57 4.35
C LEU A 31 -1.92 9.43 3.18
N VAL A 32 -2.48 10.62 3.43
CA VAL A 32 -2.89 11.55 2.36
C VAL A 32 -1.70 11.95 1.49
N HIS A 33 -0.59 12.33 2.11
CA HIS A 33 0.63 12.70 1.39
C HIS A 33 1.26 11.54 0.61
N LEU A 34 1.18 10.32 1.15
CA LEU A 34 1.65 9.10 0.49
C LEU A 34 0.83 8.79 -0.76
N VAL A 35 -0.50 8.79 -0.64
CA VAL A 35 -1.40 8.52 -1.77
C VAL A 35 -1.23 9.58 -2.85
N ASP A 36 -1.11 10.85 -2.46
CA ASP A 36 -0.87 11.94 -3.41
C ASP A 36 0.42 11.75 -4.22
N ALA A 37 1.52 11.42 -3.54
CA ALA A 37 2.80 11.16 -4.18
C ALA A 37 2.72 10.01 -5.19
N MET A 38 2.08 8.90 -4.80
CA MET A 38 1.93 7.72 -5.64
C MET A 38 1.09 8.01 -6.88
N ILE A 39 0.01 8.79 -6.76
CA ILE A 39 -0.84 9.16 -7.89
C ILE A 39 -0.13 10.15 -8.83
N THR A 40 0.62 11.10 -8.28
CA THR A 40 1.21 12.20 -9.07
C THR A 40 2.40 11.76 -9.89
N LYS A 41 3.33 11.00 -9.31
CA LYS A 41 4.61 10.66 -9.94
C LYS A 41 4.74 9.19 -10.35
N GLY A 42 3.81 8.35 -9.91
CA GLY A 42 4.00 6.90 -9.88
C GLY A 42 4.97 6.49 -8.76
N PHE A 43 5.00 5.19 -8.44
CA PHE A 43 5.89 4.66 -7.40
C PHE A 43 7.06 3.89 -8.02
N SER A 44 8.27 4.44 -7.92
CA SER A 44 9.53 3.82 -8.35
C SER A 44 10.14 2.87 -7.30
N GLY A 45 9.50 2.71 -6.14
CA GLY A 45 9.98 1.83 -5.08
C GLY A 45 10.78 2.51 -3.96
N THR A 46 11.21 3.78 -4.12
CA THR A 46 12.07 4.45 -3.12
C THR A 46 11.32 5.45 -2.24
N LEU A 47 11.69 5.51 -0.95
CA LEU A 47 11.17 6.52 -0.01
C LEU A 47 11.58 7.95 -0.40
N THR A 48 12.71 8.10 -1.09
CA THR A 48 13.20 9.39 -1.58
C THR A 48 12.25 9.94 -2.63
N ASP A 49 11.88 9.13 -3.62
CA ASP A 49 10.94 9.54 -4.67
C ASP A 49 9.56 9.86 -4.11
N LEU A 50 9.12 9.06 -3.12
CA LEU A 50 7.86 9.26 -2.43
C LEU A 50 7.85 10.56 -1.62
N HIS A 51 8.95 10.87 -0.91
CA HIS A 51 9.09 12.13 -0.20
C HIS A 51 9.06 13.33 -1.16
N HIS A 52 9.79 13.27 -2.26
CA HIS A 52 9.78 14.30 -3.30
C HIS A 52 8.40 14.51 -3.92
N GLY A 53 7.67 13.43 -4.23
CA GLY A 53 6.34 13.50 -4.83
C GLY A 53 5.23 13.93 -3.86
N SER A 54 5.42 13.69 -2.56
CA SER A 54 4.39 13.97 -1.54
C SER A 54 4.24 15.44 -1.16
N PHE A 55 5.18 16.29 -1.59
CA PHE A 55 5.33 17.69 -1.15
C PHE A 55 5.23 17.85 0.39
N HIS A 56 5.66 16.82 1.13
CA HIS A 56 5.52 16.81 2.58
C HIS A 56 6.49 17.84 3.19
N PRO A 57 6.02 18.77 4.05
CA PRO A 57 6.87 19.82 4.61
C PRO A 57 7.92 19.32 5.61
N ASN A 58 7.92 18.02 5.92
CA ASN A 58 8.82 17.45 6.92
C ASN A 58 9.97 16.76 6.22
N HIS A 59 11.08 16.55 6.93
CA HIS A 59 12.26 15.87 6.38
C HIS A 59 11.96 14.42 5.99
N ARG A 60 12.68 13.87 4.99
CA ARG A 60 12.50 12.49 4.49
C ARG A 60 12.58 11.42 5.59
N THR A 61 13.36 11.68 6.64
CA THR A 61 13.51 10.75 7.78
C THR A 61 12.21 10.57 8.55
N THR A 62 11.31 11.55 8.53
CA THR A 62 9.97 11.43 9.13
C THR A 62 9.17 10.34 8.45
N LEU A 63 9.28 10.21 7.11
CA LEU A 63 8.59 9.17 6.36
C LEU A 63 9.12 7.77 6.70
N SER A 64 10.45 7.63 6.81
CA SER A 64 11.07 6.38 7.26
C SER A 64 10.65 6.03 8.70
N HIS A 65 10.62 7.02 9.61
CA HIS A 65 10.15 6.83 10.97
C HIS A 65 8.67 6.43 11.02
N PHE A 66 7.84 7.02 10.15
CA PHE A 66 6.43 6.66 10.03
C PHE A 66 6.25 5.17 9.71
N PHE A 67 6.96 4.63 8.72
CA PHE A 67 6.85 3.21 8.37
C PHE A 67 7.49 2.25 9.38
N THR A 68 8.52 2.68 10.12
CA THR A 68 9.31 1.77 10.97
C THR A 68 8.95 1.83 12.46
N LYS A 69 8.39 2.95 12.94
CA LYS A 69 8.20 3.19 14.37
C LYS A 69 6.82 3.73 14.73
N SER A 70 6.00 4.15 13.78
CA SER A 70 4.66 4.67 14.09
C SER A 70 3.75 3.49 14.49
N PRO A 71 3.01 3.59 15.61
CA PRO A 71 2.03 2.59 15.97
C PRO A 71 0.74 2.83 15.17
N TRP A 72 0.59 2.15 14.03
CA TRP A 72 -0.67 2.10 13.28
C TRP A 72 -0.87 0.70 12.71
N ASP A 73 -2.13 0.29 12.61
CA ASP A 73 -2.52 -1.05 12.23
C ASP A 73 -2.73 -1.16 10.71
N GLU A 74 -1.77 -1.79 10.04
CA GLU A 74 -1.80 -2.03 8.60
C GLU A 74 -2.92 -3.01 8.18
N GLU A 75 -3.30 -3.94 9.07
CA GLU A 75 -4.35 -4.93 8.80
C GLU A 75 -5.72 -4.25 8.76
N ILE A 76 -5.98 -3.30 9.66
CA ILE A 76 -7.19 -2.48 9.63
C ILE A 76 -7.27 -1.69 8.32
N LEU A 77 -6.15 -1.13 7.86
CA LEU A 77 -6.10 -0.41 6.58
C LEU A 77 -6.52 -1.33 5.44
N LEU A 78 -5.89 -2.50 5.34
CA LEU A 78 -6.15 -3.47 4.27
C LEU A 78 -7.59 -3.98 4.30
N ARG A 79 -8.08 -4.39 5.48
CA ARG A 79 -9.42 -4.95 5.66
C ARG A 79 -10.51 -3.95 5.27
N LYS A 80 -10.38 -2.68 5.67
CA LYS A 80 -11.37 -1.65 5.31
C LYS A 80 -11.38 -1.37 3.81
N LEU A 81 -10.22 -1.37 3.16
CA LEU A 81 -10.13 -1.21 1.72
C LEU A 81 -10.78 -2.41 0.99
N GLN A 82 -10.47 -3.63 1.40
CA GLN A 82 -11.07 -4.86 0.85
C GLN A 82 -12.59 -4.85 0.97
N HIS A 83 -13.14 -4.51 2.15
CA HIS A 83 -14.60 -4.39 2.33
C HIS A 83 -15.22 -3.35 1.40
N TRP A 84 -14.58 -2.19 1.21
CA TRP A 84 -15.08 -1.16 0.32
C TRP A 84 -15.07 -1.61 -1.14
N VAL A 85 -14.00 -2.27 -1.58
CA VAL A 85 -13.89 -2.83 -2.94
C VAL A 85 -14.96 -3.89 -3.17
N LEU A 86 -15.10 -4.86 -2.26
CA LEU A 86 -16.12 -5.91 -2.32
C LEU A 86 -17.52 -5.33 -2.45
N HIS A 87 -17.88 -4.40 -1.55
CA HIS A 87 -19.18 -3.74 -1.60
C HIS A 87 -19.41 -3.02 -2.94
N ARG A 88 -18.39 -2.35 -3.47
CA ARG A 88 -18.50 -1.64 -4.76
C ARG A 88 -18.67 -2.60 -5.94
N VAL A 89 -17.94 -3.70 -5.95
CA VAL A 89 -18.06 -4.75 -6.97
C VAL A 89 -19.43 -5.41 -6.92
N GLU A 90 -19.92 -5.77 -5.73
CA GLU A 90 -21.26 -6.33 -5.55
C GLU A 90 -22.36 -5.38 -6.03
N CYS A 91 -22.28 -4.10 -5.68
CA CYS A 91 -23.24 -3.10 -6.14
C CYS A 91 -23.23 -2.97 -7.68
N SER A 92 -22.04 -3.00 -8.30
CA SER A 92 -21.93 -2.94 -9.76
C SER A 92 -22.54 -4.18 -10.43
N ALA A 93 -22.18 -5.37 -9.95
CA ALA A 93 -22.65 -6.65 -10.47
C ALA A 93 -24.18 -6.78 -10.37
N LYS A 94 -24.77 -6.40 -9.23
CA LYS A 94 -26.22 -6.38 -9.01
C LYS A 94 -26.92 -5.41 -9.96
N ARG A 95 -26.36 -4.21 -10.16
CA ARG A 95 -26.93 -3.18 -11.05
C ARG A 95 -26.90 -3.60 -12.52
N GLU A 96 -25.87 -4.32 -12.93
CA GLU A 96 -25.64 -4.71 -14.33
C GLU A 96 -26.12 -6.13 -14.64
N ASN A 97 -26.58 -6.86 -13.62
CA ASN A 97 -26.97 -8.26 -13.67
C ASN A 97 -25.90 -9.14 -14.32
N GLN A 98 -24.64 -8.93 -13.93
CA GLN A 98 -23.48 -9.68 -14.42
C GLN A 98 -22.85 -10.50 -13.28
N PRO A 99 -22.28 -11.67 -13.58
CA PRO A 99 -21.51 -12.43 -12.60
C PRO A 99 -20.23 -11.67 -12.21
N ILE A 100 -19.72 -11.95 -11.01
CA ILE A 100 -18.42 -11.45 -10.56
C ILE A 100 -17.36 -12.49 -10.88
N PHE A 101 -16.34 -12.11 -11.65
CA PHE A 101 -15.16 -12.95 -11.85
C PHE A 101 -14.08 -12.57 -10.86
N VAL A 102 -13.47 -13.57 -10.23
CA VAL A 102 -12.39 -13.40 -9.24
C VAL A 102 -11.18 -14.19 -9.73
N SER A 103 -10.05 -13.51 -9.90
CA SER A 103 -8.76 -14.14 -10.13
C SER A 103 -7.94 -14.07 -8.86
N ILE A 104 -7.41 -15.22 -8.45
CA ILE A 104 -6.55 -15.34 -7.28
C ILE A 104 -5.19 -15.76 -7.81
N ASP A 105 -4.18 -14.95 -7.53
CA ASP A 105 -2.82 -15.15 -8.01
C ASP A 105 -1.84 -14.81 -6.88
N ASP A 106 -0.81 -15.63 -6.72
CA ASP A 106 0.29 -15.33 -5.83
C ASP A 106 1.33 -14.48 -6.57
N THR A 107 1.84 -13.46 -5.89
CA THR A 107 2.88 -12.60 -6.46
C THR A 107 4.10 -12.60 -5.55
N ILE A 108 5.25 -12.79 -6.19
CA ILE A 108 6.56 -12.71 -5.55
C ILE A 108 7.09 -11.27 -5.67
N CYS A 109 7.32 -10.63 -4.53
CA CYS A 109 8.02 -9.36 -4.47
C CYS A 109 9.51 -9.60 -4.16
N GLN A 110 10.31 -9.84 -5.20
CA GLN A 110 11.75 -10.08 -5.03
C GLN A 110 12.45 -8.91 -4.35
N LYS A 111 13.24 -9.22 -3.32
CA LYS A 111 14.08 -8.26 -2.59
C LYS A 111 15.54 -8.61 -2.76
N THR A 112 16.38 -7.57 -2.76
CA THR A 112 17.83 -7.77 -2.73
C THR A 112 18.25 -8.11 -1.31
N LYS A 113 18.95 -9.24 -1.12
CA LYS A 113 19.57 -9.54 0.16
C LYS A 113 20.51 -8.39 0.54
N PRO A 114 20.38 -7.77 1.74
CA PRO A 114 21.07 -6.52 2.04
C PRO A 114 22.59 -6.67 2.11
N SER A 115 23.12 -7.88 2.38
CA SER A 115 24.48 -8.31 2.04
C SER A 115 24.70 -9.79 2.42
N SER A 116 25.80 -10.41 1.99
CA SER A 116 26.24 -11.72 2.52
C SER A 116 26.62 -11.69 4.01
N ARG A 117 26.89 -10.49 4.55
CA ARG A 117 27.27 -10.23 5.95
C ARG A 117 26.10 -9.77 6.82
N ALA A 118 24.90 -9.64 6.26
CA ALA A 118 23.72 -9.22 7.02
C ALA A 118 23.37 -10.31 8.03
N THR A 119 23.47 -9.98 9.33
CA THR A 119 23.16 -10.89 10.44
C THR A 119 21.65 -11.06 10.65
N HIS A 120 20.85 -10.13 10.14
CA HIS A 120 19.39 -10.17 10.22
C HIS A 120 18.78 -10.18 8.82
N ALA A 121 17.87 -11.11 8.61
CA ALA A 121 17.00 -11.15 7.43
C ALA A 121 16.13 -9.89 7.36
N ILE A 122 15.77 -9.47 6.16
CA ILE A 122 14.69 -8.48 6.00
C ILE A 122 13.41 -9.13 6.56
N GLN A 123 12.74 -8.45 7.49
CA GLN A 123 11.53 -8.96 8.14
C GLN A 123 10.46 -9.30 7.08
N GLY A 124 9.84 -10.47 7.22
CA GLY A 124 8.80 -10.96 6.31
C GLY A 124 9.30 -11.48 4.96
N CYS A 125 10.62 -11.54 4.73
CA CYS A 125 11.20 -12.19 3.56
C CYS A 125 11.69 -13.61 3.88
N ASP A 126 11.60 -14.50 2.90
CA ASP A 126 12.18 -15.85 2.95
C ASP A 126 12.70 -16.25 1.55
N TRP A 127 13.29 -17.44 1.45
CA TRP A 127 13.69 -18.04 0.19
C TRP A 127 12.53 -18.76 -0.50
N HIS A 128 12.14 -18.31 -1.70
CA HIS A 128 11.16 -19.00 -2.53
C HIS A 128 11.80 -19.45 -3.85
N TYR A 129 11.36 -20.61 -4.37
CA TYR A 129 11.84 -21.10 -5.66
C TYR A 129 11.06 -20.45 -6.79
N SER A 130 11.72 -19.57 -7.56
CA SER A 130 11.10 -18.95 -8.73
C SER A 130 11.15 -19.91 -9.92
N HIS A 131 9.99 -20.42 -10.34
CA HIS A 131 9.88 -21.28 -11.52
C HIS A 131 10.28 -20.54 -12.81
N ALA A 132 9.95 -19.25 -12.93
CA ALA A 132 10.33 -18.42 -14.07
C ALA A 132 11.86 -18.29 -14.21
N ASN A 133 12.55 -18.09 -13.08
CA ASN A 133 14.00 -17.90 -13.08
C ASN A 133 14.80 -19.20 -12.82
N LYS A 134 14.12 -20.32 -12.56
CA LYS A 134 14.69 -21.63 -12.19
C LYS A 134 15.73 -21.54 -11.06
N LYS A 135 15.48 -20.69 -10.07
CA LYS A 135 16.40 -20.45 -8.94
C LYS A 135 15.65 -19.98 -7.70
N SER A 136 16.27 -20.20 -6.53
CA SER A 136 15.80 -19.61 -5.28
C SER A 136 16.06 -18.10 -5.27
N VAL A 137 15.00 -17.34 -5.01
CA VAL A 137 15.03 -15.89 -4.84
C VAL A 137 14.71 -15.55 -3.39
N TRP A 138 15.19 -14.39 -2.94
CA TRP A 138 14.90 -13.85 -1.62
C TRP A 138 13.79 -12.82 -1.75
N ASP A 139 12.66 -13.02 -1.09
CA ASP A 139 11.43 -12.33 -1.47
C ASP A 139 10.34 -12.41 -0.40
N ILE A 140 9.29 -11.60 -0.61
CA ILE A 140 8.05 -11.65 0.16
C ILE A 140 6.98 -12.25 -0.74
N LEU A 141 6.33 -13.32 -0.29
CA LEU A 141 5.15 -13.88 -0.93
C LEU A 141 3.92 -13.09 -0.53
N SER A 142 3.15 -12.62 -1.51
CA SER A 142 1.89 -11.92 -1.29
C SER A 142 0.78 -12.61 -2.07
N PHE A 143 -0.32 -12.93 -1.40
CA PHE A 143 -1.51 -13.47 -2.05
C PHE A 143 -2.45 -12.32 -2.43
N GLY A 144 -2.69 -12.17 -3.73
CA GLY A 144 -3.59 -11.16 -4.27
C GLY A 144 -4.87 -11.76 -4.81
N SER A 145 -5.95 -10.98 -4.77
CA SER A 145 -7.18 -11.29 -5.47
C SER A 145 -7.60 -10.07 -6.28
N TRP A 146 -7.94 -10.29 -7.54
CA TRP A 146 -8.38 -9.27 -8.49
C TRP A 146 -9.79 -9.58 -8.96
N PHE A 147 -10.65 -8.56 -9.00
CA PHE A 147 -11.95 -8.67 -9.65
C PHE A 147 -11.78 -8.37 -11.13
N ILE A 148 -12.16 -9.32 -11.98
CA ILE A 148 -12.12 -9.18 -13.44
C ILE A 148 -13.55 -8.92 -13.90
N ARG A 149 -13.70 -8.00 -14.84
CA ARG A 149 -14.97 -7.68 -15.49
C ARG A 149 -14.85 -7.93 -16.98
#